data_AF-A0AA47L5E0-F1
#
_entry.id   AF-A0AA47L5E0-F1
#
_cell.length_a   1.000
_cell.length_b   1.000
_cell.length_c   1.000
_cell.angle_alpha   90.00
_cell.angle_beta   90.00
_cell.angle_gamma   90.00
#
_symmetry.space_group_name_H-M   'P 1'
#
loop_
_entity.id
_entity.type
_entity.pdbx_description
1 polymer ?
#
loop_
_entity_poly.entity_id
_entity_poly.type
_entity_poly.pdbx_seq_one_letter_code
_entity_poly.pdbx_strand_id
1 'polypeptide(L)'
;MRLWFTKSWEDKNLKAIDDNLPFIRGMYPMLELSKFRLENVMERHSIQSIGNKGRCCLAFYLGAISGEIRQTVNVSNLDDKMMLHLILTSHGYVAIKSGQVKSDSDWAALITRAEEVLLTDEYVWFHRKGIGSVGILGEDPEENWQDFENEIRT
;
A
#
# COMPACT_ATOMS: atom_id res chain seq x y z
N MET A 1 -22.30 -13.71 34.41
CA MET A 1 -22.65 -13.43 33.00
C MET A 1 -21.33 -13.32 32.23
N ARG A 2 -20.93 -14.35 31.46
CA ARG A 2 -19.73 -14.26 30.60
C ARG A 2 -20.17 -13.60 29.30
N LEU A 3 -19.79 -12.35 29.11
CA LEU A 3 -19.93 -11.67 27.83
C LEU A 3 -18.95 -12.33 26.87
N TRP A 4 -19.46 -13.10 25.93
CA TRP A 4 -18.68 -13.59 24.79
C TRP A 4 -18.44 -12.38 23.89
N PHE A 5 -17.34 -11.67 24.11
CA PHE A 5 -16.87 -10.68 23.15
C PHE A 5 -16.44 -11.43 21.90
N THR A 6 -17.33 -11.53 20.91
CA THR A 6 -16.93 -11.87 19.55
C THR A 6 -15.90 -10.83 19.14
N LYS A 7 -14.67 -11.28 18.82
CA LYS A 7 -13.63 -10.39 18.30
C LYS A 7 -14.19 -9.60 17.12
N SER A 8 -13.85 -8.31 17.05
CA SER A 8 -14.28 -7.49 15.93
C SER A 8 -13.73 -8.06 14.61
N TRP A 9 -14.36 -7.70 13.49
CA TRP A 9 -13.89 -8.13 12.17
C TRP A 9 -12.43 -7.72 11.95
N GLU A 10 -12.06 -6.50 12.40
CA GLU A 10 -10.70 -5.98 12.33
C GLU A 10 -9.72 -6.84 13.15
N ASP A 11 -10.05 -7.12 14.42
CA ASP A 11 -9.20 -7.93 15.30
C ASP A 11 -8.97 -9.34 14.75
N LYS A 12 -10.00 -9.94 14.14
CA LYS A 12 -9.91 -11.26 13.52
C LYS A 12 -8.96 -11.24 12.33
N ASN A 13 -9.08 -10.26 11.44
CA ASN A 13 -8.28 -10.19 10.21
C ASN A 13 -6.86 -9.72 10.47
N LEU A 14 -6.65 -8.73 11.34
CA LEU A 14 -5.30 -8.33 11.77
C LEU A 14 -4.57 -9.49 12.42
N LYS A 15 -5.23 -10.26 13.28
CA LYS A 15 -4.62 -11.47 13.87
C LYS A 15 -4.26 -12.49 12.80
N ALA A 16 -5.11 -12.73 11.82
CA ALA A 16 -4.82 -13.67 10.74
C ALA A 16 -3.59 -13.21 9.92
N ILE A 17 -3.47 -11.92 9.62
CA ILE A 17 -2.31 -11.38 8.91
C ILE A 17 -1.05 -11.48 9.79
N ASP A 18 -1.13 -11.12 11.07
CA ASP A 18 0.00 -11.20 12.01
C ASP A 18 0.51 -12.66 12.17
N ASP A 19 -0.41 -13.64 12.22
CA ASP A 19 -0.06 -15.05 12.41
C ASP A 19 0.57 -15.66 11.14
N ASN A 20 0.16 -15.24 9.93
CA ASN A 20 0.63 -15.82 8.66
C ASN A 20 1.76 -15.03 8.00
N LEU A 21 1.78 -13.70 8.17
CA LEU A 21 2.70 -12.75 7.54
C LEU A 21 3.24 -11.74 8.57
N PRO A 22 3.93 -12.21 9.64
CA PRO A 22 4.33 -11.36 10.77
C PRO A 22 5.23 -10.19 10.39
N PHE A 23 5.95 -10.28 9.27
CA PHE A 23 6.80 -9.18 8.78
C PHE A 23 5.99 -7.94 8.34
N ILE A 24 4.72 -8.10 7.92
CA ILE A 24 3.83 -6.98 7.57
C ILE A 24 3.63 -6.05 8.76
N ARG A 25 3.49 -6.62 9.96
CA ARG A 25 3.41 -5.83 11.19
C ARG A 25 4.69 -5.01 11.44
N GLY A 26 5.86 -5.56 11.11
CA GLY A 26 7.13 -4.86 11.21
C GLY A 26 7.24 -3.68 10.23
N MET A 27 6.70 -3.83 9.01
CA MET A 27 6.69 -2.78 7.98
C MET A 27 5.68 -1.66 8.27
N TYR A 28 4.63 -1.94 9.06
CA TYR A 28 3.49 -1.02 9.27
C TYR A 28 3.88 0.45 9.52
N PRO A 29 4.83 0.80 10.40
CA PRO A 29 5.19 2.21 10.62
C PRO A 29 5.70 2.92 9.35
N MET A 30 6.47 2.24 8.51
CA MET A 30 7.00 2.80 7.27
C MET A 30 5.92 2.92 6.20
N LEU A 31 5.02 1.94 6.13
CA LEU A 31 3.87 1.99 5.23
C LEU A 31 2.91 3.14 5.61
N GLU A 32 2.63 3.29 6.91
CA GLU A 32 1.81 4.38 7.43
C GLU A 32 2.45 5.75 7.18
N LEU A 33 3.77 5.88 7.35
CA LEU A 33 4.49 7.11 7.03
C LEU A 33 4.41 7.45 5.53
N SER A 34 4.60 6.47 4.65
CA SER A 34 4.49 6.65 3.21
C SER A 34 3.08 7.08 2.80
N LYS A 35 2.06 6.44 3.38
CA LYS A 35 0.65 6.81 3.19
C LYS A 35 0.39 8.25 3.64
N PHE A 36 0.83 8.61 4.85
CA PHE A 36 0.67 9.94 5.40
C PHE A 36 1.32 11.02 4.52
N ARG A 37 2.57 10.79 4.06
CA ARG A 37 3.24 11.71 3.13
C ARG A 37 2.44 11.89 1.84
N LEU A 38 1.92 10.80 1.27
CA LEU A 38 1.11 10.85 0.06
C LEU A 38 -0.22 11.56 0.26
N GLU A 39 -0.91 11.32 1.38
CA GLU A 39 -2.16 12.01 1.73
C GLU A 39 -1.95 13.54 1.81
N ASN A 40 -0.82 14.00 2.37
CA ASN A 40 -0.45 15.41 2.35
C ASN A 40 -0.21 15.96 0.93
N VAL A 41 0.39 15.18 0.03
CA VAL A 41 0.53 15.57 -1.38
C VAL A 41 -0.85 15.73 -2.02
N MET A 42 -1.71 14.74 -1.82
CA MET A 42 -3.06 14.75 -2.38
C MET A 42 -3.88 15.92 -1.88
N GLU A 43 -3.84 16.21 -0.58
CA GLU A 43 -4.52 17.36 0.02
C GLU A 43 -4.00 18.69 -0.53
N ARG A 44 -2.67 18.88 -0.55
CA ARG A 44 -2.04 20.10 -1.09
C ARG A 44 -2.43 20.39 -2.54
N HIS A 45 -2.70 19.37 -3.33
CA HIS A 45 -3.05 19.49 -4.75
C HIS A 45 -4.53 19.24 -5.04
N SER A 46 -5.39 19.18 -4.01
CA SER A 46 -6.84 18.88 -4.17
C SER A 46 -7.13 17.61 -4.98
N ILE A 47 -6.24 16.62 -4.90
CA ILE A 47 -6.37 15.36 -5.62
C ILE A 47 -7.35 14.48 -4.85
N GLN A 48 -8.47 14.15 -5.49
CA GLN A 48 -9.41 13.20 -4.94
C GLN A 48 -8.81 11.79 -4.96
N SER A 49 -9.23 10.96 -4.01
CA SER A 49 -8.86 9.55 -4.03
C SER A 49 -9.40 8.86 -5.28
N ILE A 50 -10.48 9.34 -5.89
CA ILE A 50 -11.03 8.79 -7.14
C ILE A 50 -10.50 9.55 -8.38
N GLY A 51 -10.56 8.92 -9.56
CA GLY A 51 -10.10 9.50 -10.82
C GLY A 51 -8.62 9.19 -11.14
N ASN A 52 -8.12 9.71 -12.27
CA ASN A 52 -6.81 9.29 -12.80
C ASN A 52 -5.66 9.63 -11.85
N LYS A 53 -5.58 10.89 -11.39
CA LYS A 53 -4.55 11.32 -10.43
C LYS A 53 -4.62 10.52 -9.13
N GLY A 54 -5.82 10.19 -8.63
CA GLY A 54 -5.98 9.32 -7.48
C GLY A 54 -5.48 7.88 -7.72
N ARG A 55 -5.62 7.35 -8.93
CA ARG A 55 -5.05 6.05 -9.33
C ARG A 55 -3.52 6.11 -9.44
N CYS A 56 -2.95 7.19 -9.98
CA CYS A 56 -1.51 7.43 -10.00
C CYS A 56 -0.90 7.50 -8.59
N CYS A 57 -1.54 8.22 -7.66
CA CYS A 57 -1.14 8.26 -6.25
C CYS A 57 -1.22 6.85 -5.61
N LEU A 58 -2.29 6.10 -5.88
CA LEU A 58 -2.42 4.73 -5.38
C LEU A 58 -1.31 3.83 -5.94
N ALA A 59 -0.99 3.95 -7.22
CA ALA A 59 0.09 3.18 -7.86
C ALA A 59 1.44 3.46 -7.20
N PHE A 60 1.74 4.73 -6.94
CA PHE A 60 2.94 5.15 -6.22
C PHE A 60 3.00 4.53 -4.81
N TYR A 61 1.89 4.57 -4.05
CA TYR A 61 1.84 3.95 -2.73
C TYR A 61 2.04 2.43 -2.75
N LEU A 62 1.40 1.74 -3.71
CA LEU A 62 1.59 0.28 -3.89
C LEU A 62 3.04 -0.05 -4.30
N GLY A 63 3.68 0.85 -5.05
CA GLY A 63 5.11 0.79 -5.34
C GLY A 63 5.98 0.91 -4.09
N ALA A 64 5.68 1.86 -3.21
CA ALA A 64 6.39 1.99 -1.93
C ALA A 64 6.24 0.72 -1.07
N ILE A 65 5.02 0.15 -0.99
CA ILE A 65 4.79 -1.15 -0.34
C ILE A 65 5.67 -2.25 -0.96
N SER A 66 5.74 -2.30 -2.29
CA SER A 66 6.58 -3.25 -3.02
C SER A 66 8.07 -3.08 -2.68
N GLY A 67 8.53 -1.83 -2.53
CA GLY A 67 9.88 -1.49 -2.09
C GLY A 67 10.18 -2.00 -0.67
N GLU A 68 9.29 -1.75 0.28
CA GLU A 68 9.42 -2.16 1.69
C GLU A 68 9.42 -3.70 1.83
N ILE A 69 8.58 -4.40 1.07
CA ILE A 69 8.60 -5.87 1.00
C ILE A 69 9.99 -6.35 0.54
N ARG A 70 10.55 -5.74 -0.51
CA ARG A 70 11.86 -6.11 -1.05
C ARG A 70 13.01 -5.84 -0.07
N GLN A 71 12.89 -4.86 0.83
CA GLN A 71 13.86 -4.65 1.92
C GLN A 71 13.74 -5.70 3.03
N THR A 72 12.51 -6.13 3.29
CA THR A 72 12.20 -6.93 4.48
C THR A 72 12.33 -8.43 4.24
N VAL A 73 11.99 -8.91 3.04
CA VAL A 73 12.00 -10.33 2.69
C VAL A 73 12.86 -10.62 1.47
N ASN A 74 13.46 -11.81 1.43
CA ASN A 74 14.21 -12.25 0.25
C ASN A 74 13.24 -12.59 -0.90
N VAL A 75 13.12 -11.66 -1.86
CA VAL A 75 12.18 -11.78 -2.99
C VAL A 75 12.66 -12.65 -4.14
N SER A 76 13.88 -13.19 -4.10
CA SER A 76 14.47 -13.96 -5.22
C SER A 76 13.67 -15.21 -5.62
N ASN A 77 12.86 -15.74 -4.70
CA ASN A 77 12.02 -16.93 -4.91
C ASN A 77 10.52 -16.62 -4.93
N LEU A 78 10.13 -15.34 -4.93
CA LEU A 78 8.72 -14.95 -5.00
C LEU A 78 8.31 -14.82 -6.46
N ASP A 79 7.26 -15.53 -6.85
CA ASP A 79 6.62 -15.29 -8.14
C ASP A 79 5.76 -14.02 -8.10
N ASP A 80 5.36 -13.53 -9.28
CA ASP A 80 4.58 -12.29 -9.41
C ASP A 80 3.25 -12.35 -8.66
N LYS A 81 2.63 -13.54 -8.56
CA LYS A 81 1.35 -13.74 -7.85
C LYS A 81 1.53 -13.58 -6.35
N MET A 82 2.60 -14.15 -5.79
CA MET A 82 2.93 -14.02 -4.39
C MET A 82 3.29 -12.57 -4.07
N MET A 83 4.06 -11.91 -4.93
CA MET A 83 4.37 -10.49 -4.75
C MET A 83 3.10 -9.62 -4.76
N LEU A 84 2.20 -9.84 -5.72
CA LEU A 84 0.90 -9.17 -5.78
C LEU A 84 0.11 -9.41 -4.49
N HIS A 85 0.02 -10.66 -4.03
CA HIS A 85 -0.67 -11.01 -2.78
C HIS A 85 -0.09 -10.27 -1.56
N LEU A 86 1.24 -10.17 -1.45
CA LEU A 86 1.90 -9.47 -0.36
C LEU A 86 1.64 -7.96 -0.40
N ILE A 87 1.67 -7.34 -1.58
CA ILE A 87 1.37 -5.92 -1.77
C ILE A 87 -0.07 -5.63 -1.32
N LEU A 88 -1.03 -6.39 -1.85
CA LEU A 88 -2.45 -6.24 -1.55
C LEU A 88 -2.75 -6.47 -0.06
N THR A 89 -2.13 -7.48 0.55
CA THR A 89 -2.31 -7.78 1.97
C THR A 89 -1.70 -6.69 2.86
N SER A 90 -0.54 -6.15 2.50
CA SER A 90 0.10 -5.04 3.23
C SER A 90 -0.72 -3.75 3.11
N HIS A 91 -1.25 -3.46 1.92
CA HIS A 91 -2.17 -2.34 1.71
C HIS A 91 -3.43 -2.48 2.56
N GLY A 92 -4.04 -3.67 2.55
CA GLY A 92 -5.19 -4.00 3.39
C GLY A 92 -4.90 -3.90 4.89
N TYR A 93 -3.74 -4.37 5.35
CA TYR A 93 -3.34 -4.28 6.76
C TYR A 93 -3.31 -2.83 7.26
N VAL A 94 -2.72 -1.91 6.48
CA VAL A 94 -2.72 -0.48 6.80
C VAL A 94 -4.13 0.11 6.78
N ALA A 95 -4.96 -0.29 5.81
CA ALA A 95 -6.34 0.18 5.71
C ALA A 95 -7.20 -0.26 6.91
N ILE A 96 -7.02 -1.49 7.40
CA ILE A 96 -7.70 -1.98 8.62
C ILE A 96 -7.21 -1.20 9.85
N LYS A 97 -5.89 -1.04 10.02
CA LYS A 97 -5.31 -0.31 11.17
C LYS A 97 -5.76 1.15 11.23
N SER A 98 -5.89 1.82 10.08
CA SER A 98 -6.39 3.19 9.98
C SER A 98 -7.93 3.31 10.05
N GLY A 99 -8.64 2.20 10.26
CA GLY A 99 -10.11 2.18 10.38
C GLY A 99 -10.86 2.43 9.07
N GLN A 100 -10.20 2.35 7.91
CA GLN A 100 -10.81 2.52 6.59
C GLN A 100 -11.58 1.27 6.13
N VAL A 101 -11.20 0.09 6.62
CA VAL A 101 -11.80 -1.20 6.25
C VAL A 101 -12.34 -1.87 7.51
N LYS A 102 -13.65 -2.12 7.57
CA LYS A 102 -14.32 -2.73 8.73
C LYS A 102 -15.19 -3.94 8.38
N SER A 103 -15.23 -4.31 7.11
CA SER A 103 -16.09 -5.36 6.58
C SER A 103 -15.46 -6.03 5.36
N ASP A 104 -15.97 -7.21 5.00
CA ASP A 104 -15.55 -7.92 3.80
C ASP A 104 -15.83 -7.13 2.52
N SER A 105 -16.90 -6.32 2.49
CA SER A 105 -17.22 -5.46 1.34
C SER A 105 -16.21 -4.32 1.18
N ASP A 106 -15.78 -3.69 2.28
CA ASP A 106 -14.76 -2.64 2.23
C ASP A 106 -13.44 -3.22 1.75
N TRP A 107 -13.08 -4.41 2.26
CA TRP A 107 -11.89 -5.14 1.84
C TRP A 107 -11.93 -5.47 0.35
N ALA A 108 -13.03 -6.05 -0.14
CA ALA A 108 -13.18 -6.39 -1.55
C ALA A 108 -13.06 -5.17 -2.46
N ALA A 109 -13.68 -4.04 -2.08
CA ALA A 109 -13.59 -2.80 -2.84
C ALA A 109 -12.17 -2.22 -2.87
N LEU A 110 -11.47 -2.23 -1.73
CA LEU A 110 -10.09 -1.78 -1.61
C LEU A 110 -9.14 -2.61 -2.48
N ILE A 111 -9.22 -3.94 -2.37
CA ILE A 111 -8.32 -4.85 -3.06
C ILE A 111 -8.56 -4.83 -4.57
N THR A 112 -9.83 -4.85 -5.02
CA THR A 112 -10.17 -4.77 -6.45
C THR A 112 -9.58 -3.52 -7.08
N ARG A 113 -9.71 -2.38 -6.40
CA ARG A 113 -9.18 -1.10 -6.89
C ARG A 113 -7.64 -1.09 -6.96
N ALA A 114 -6.97 -1.67 -5.95
CA ALA A 114 -5.51 -1.76 -5.95
C ALA A 114 -5.00 -2.72 -7.04
N GLU A 115 -5.69 -3.83 -7.24
CA GLU A 115 -5.40 -4.81 -8.29
C GLU A 115 -5.57 -4.20 -9.69
N GLU A 116 -6.67 -3.49 -9.96
CA GLU A 116 -6.85 -2.74 -11.22
C GLU A 116 -5.67 -1.81 -11.52
N VAL A 117 -5.19 -1.09 -10.51
CA VAL A 117 -4.06 -0.17 -10.66
C VAL A 117 -2.76 -0.92 -10.97
N LEU A 118 -2.50 -2.03 -10.28
CA LEU A 118 -1.28 -2.83 -10.48
C LEU A 118 -1.25 -3.54 -11.84
N LEU A 119 -2.42 -3.87 -12.40
CA LEU A 119 -2.55 -4.56 -13.67
C LEU A 119 -2.66 -3.62 -14.88
N THR A 120 -2.70 -2.30 -14.67
CA THR A 120 -2.83 -1.30 -15.74
C THR A 120 -1.48 -0.69 -16.09
N ASP A 121 -1.06 -0.84 -17.34
CA ASP A 121 0.24 -0.36 -17.84
C ASP A 121 0.45 1.15 -17.68
N GLU A 122 -0.63 1.95 -17.75
CA GLU A 122 -0.61 3.41 -17.54
C GLU A 122 0.04 3.81 -16.21
N TYR A 123 -0.07 2.95 -15.18
CA TYR A 123 0.38 3.27 -13.83
C TYR A 123 1.74 2.66 -13.46
N VAL A 124 2.38 1.93 -14.38
CA VAL A 124 3.65 1.24 -14.13
C VAL A 124 4.76 2.22 -13.76
N TRP A 125 4.81 3.40 -14.38
CA TRP A 125 5.81 4.41 -14.07
C TRP A 125 5.67 4.91 -12.63
N PHE A 126 4.45 5.24 -12.20
CA PHE A 126 4.16 5.68 -10.82
C PHE A 126 4.51 4.60 -9.79
N HIS A 127 4.18 3.35 -10.09
CA HIS A 127 4.55 2.21 -9.25
C HIS A 127 6.07 2.06 -9.13
N ARG A 128 6.83 2.21 -10.22
CA ARG A 128 8.30 2.19 -10.18
C ARG A 128 8.88 3.33 -9.34
N LYS A 129 8.35 4.56 -9.48
CA LYS A 129 8.75 5.70 -8.64
C LYS A 129 8.44 5.45 -7.16
N GLY A 130 7.33 4.80 -6.86
CA GLY A 130 7.03 4.32 -5.52
C GLY A 130 8.10 3.38 -4.97
N ILE A 131 8.56 2.39 -5.74
CA ILE A 131 9.65 1.49 -5.34
C ILE A 131 10.94 2.27 -5.09
N GLY A 132 11.29 3.18 -6.00
CA GLY A 132 12.48 4.03 -5.90
C GLY A 132 12.48 4.92 -4.66
N SER A 133 11.30 5.41 -4.24
CA SER A 133 11.16 6.27 -3.05
C SER A 133 11.50 5.61 -1.71
N VAL A 134 11.69 4.29 -1.71
CA VAL A 134 12.13 3.51 -0.54
C VAL A 134 13.66 3.31 -0.53
N GLY A 135 14.35 3.67 -1.61
CA GLY A 135 15.82 3.67 -1.68
C GLY A 135 16.46 2.31 -1.97
N ILE A 136 15.70 1.34 -2.46
CA ILE A 136 16.23 -0.02 -2.72
C ILE A 136 16.96 -0.15 -4.06
N LEU A 137 16.74 0.78 -4.98
CA LEU A 137 17.25 0.69 -6.36
C LEU A 137 18.63 1.34 -6.53
N GLY A 138 19.22 1.87 -5.45
CA GLY A 138 20.44 2.69 -5.51
C GLY A 138 20.22 4.09 -6.10
N GLU A 139 18.96 4.43 -6.42
CA GLU A 139 18.50 5.76 -6.80
C GLU A 139 18.28 6.62 -5.55
N ASP A 140 18.31 7.95 -5.70
CA ASP A 140 17.94 8.86 -4.62
C ASP A 140 16.43 8.73 -4.31
N PRO A 141 16.05 8.35 -3.07
CA PRO A 141 14.65 8.22 -2.68
C PRO A 141 13.85 9.52 -2.86
N GLU A 142 14.49 10.66 -2.57
CA GLU A 142 13.82 11.96 -2.60
C GLU A 142 13.70 12.49 -4.03
N GLU A 143 14.63 12.17 -4.93
CA GLU A 143 14.48 12.44 -6.36
C GLU A 143 13.28 11.69 -6.94
N ASN A 144 13.10 10.41 -6.60
CA ASN A 144 11.93 9.63 -7.01
C ASN A 144 10.61 10.21 -6.48
N TRP A 145 10.63 10.74 -5.26
CA TRP A 145 9.48 11.44 -4.69
C TRP A 145 9.17 12.75 -5.44
N GLN A 146 10.21 13.55 -5.73
CA GLN A 146 10.07 14.82 -6.46
C GLN A 146 9.57 14.61 -7.88
N ASP A 147 10.10 13.62 -8.60
CA ASP A 147 9.63 13.24 -9.93
C ASP A 147 8.13 12.90 -9.92
N PHE A 148 7.70 12.10 -8.93
CA PHE A 148 6.30 11.77 -8.73
C PHE A 148 5.44 13.02 -8.50
N GLU A 149 5.86 13.90 -7.58
CA GLU A 149 5.12 15.14 -7.30
C GLU A 149 5.06 16.06 -8.53
N ASN A 150 6.10 16.11 -9.35
CA ASN A 150 6.10 16.91 -10.58
C ASN A 150 5.10 16.38 -11.60
N GLU A 151 5.07 15.06 -11.82
CA GLU A 151 4.15 14.42 -12.75
C GLU A 151 2.68 14.56 -12.30
N ILE A 152 2.39 14.40 -11.01
CA ILE A 152 1.01 14.50 -10.52
C ILE A 152 0.44 15.93 -10.58
N ARG A 153 1.33 16.95 -10.66
CA ARG A 153 0.96 18.37 -10.76
C ARG A 153 0.56 18.77 -12.17
N THR A 154 1.16 18.18 -13.20
CA THR A 154 0.80 18.43 -14.60
C THR A 154 -0.62 17.95 -14.93
#